data_AF-A0A7S0YXF8-F1
#
_entry.id   AF-A0A7S0YXF8-F1
#
_cell.length_a   1.000
_cell.length_b   1.000
_cell.length_c   1.000
_cell.angle_alpha   90.00
_cell.angle_beta   90.00
_cell.angle_gamma   90.00
#
_symmetry.space_group_name_H-M   'P 1'
#
loop_
_entity.id
_entity.type
_entity.pdbx_description
1 polymer ?
#
loop_
_entity_poly.entity_id
_entity_poly.type
_entity_poly.pdbx_seq_one_letter_code
_entity_poly.pdbx_strand_id
1 'polypeptide(L)'
;RVNHFPGTFCVGRKDRLTRCLARFRRRVGKEACSFYPKTFLLPSEYEGWKKAYKEGKGAWIWKPSASARGLGIKLVTRLDQVSKSKPGVIQAYISSPLLVRGFKFDIRLYVVATSFNPLKLYLFDNGLVRLSTRKYQKAQKHSSQRSRYMHLTNYRCERLNPKP
;
A
#
# COMPACT_ATOMS: atom_id res chain seq x y z
N ARG A 1 -20.22 -18.64 -17.48
CA ARG A 1 -19.80 -18.27 -16.10
C ARG A 1 -18.65 -17.26 -16.22
N VAL A 2 -18.66 -16.17 -15.45
CA VAL A 2 -17.57 -15.19 -15.41
C VAL A 2 -16.78 -15.33 -14.11
N ASN A 3 -15.47 -15.05 -14.14
CA ASN A 3 -14.59 -15.16 -12.97
C ASN A 3 -14.48 -13.85 -12.15
N HIS A 4 -15.29 -12.85 -12.46
CA HIS A 4 -15.31 -11.55 -11.78
C HIS A 4 -16.74 -11.13 -11.46
N PHE A 5 -16.95 -10.64 -10.25
CA PHE A 5 -18.19 -9.95 -9.91
C PHE A 5 -18.13 -8.48 -10.36
N PRO A 6 -19.27 -7.89 -10.77
CA PRO A 6 -19.37 -6.45 -10.96
C PRO A 6 -18.94 -5.69 -9.70
N GLY A 7 -18.24 -4.56 -9.88
CA GLY A 7 -17.85 -3.70 -8.75
C GLY A 7 -16.66 -4.18 -7.91
N THR A 8 -15.96 -5.24 -8.30
CA THR A 8 -14.71 -5.72 -7.66
C THR A 8 -13.65 -4.62 -7.48
N PHE A 9 -13.65 -3.61 -8.35
CA PHE A 9 -12.78 -2.43 -8.25
C PHE A 9 -12.95 -1.63 -6.96
N CYS A 10 -14.07 -1.77 -6.24
CA CYS A 10 -14.28 -1.15 -4.93
C CYS A 10 -13.19 -1.56 -3.92
N VAL A 11 -12.70 -2.79 -4.01
CA VAL A 11 -11.60 -3.31 -3.19
C VAL A 11 -10.30 -3.37 -3.99
N GLY A 12 -10.38 -3.66 -5.30
CA GLY A 12 -9.20 -3.84 -6.16
C GLY A 12 -8.43 -2.55 -6.49
N ARG A 13 -9.07 -1.38 -6.48
CA ARG A 13 -8.41 -0.09 -6.71
C ARG A 13 -8.10 0.61 -5.41
N LYS A 14 -6.88 1.15 -5.28
CA LYS A 14 -6.38 1.75 -4.02
C LYS A 14 -7.21 2.96 -3.57
N ASP A 15 -7.62 3.80 -4.52
CA ASP A 15 -8.45 4.98 -4.26
C ASP A 15 -9.85 4.59 -3.80
N ARG A 16 -10.45 3.58 -4.46
CA ARG A 16 -11.77 3.06 -4.12
C ARG A 16 -11.77 2.33 -2.77
N LEU A 17 -10.76 1.49 -2.52
CA LEU A 17 -10.58 0.80 -1.24
C LEU A 17 -10.51 1.79 -0.09
N THR A 18 -9.72 2.86 -0.24
CA THR A 18 -9.61 3.91 0.78
C THR A 18 -10.98 4.55 1.05
N ARG A 19 -11.79 4.85 0.03
CA ARG A 19 -13.16 5.36 0.22
C ARG A 19 -14.08 4.35 0.87
N CYS A 20 -14.00 3.08 0.49
CA CYS A 20 -14.79 2.00 1.09
C CYS A 20 -14.47 1.85 2.58
N LEU A 21 -13.20 1.83 2.96
CA LEU A 21 -12.76 1.75 4.35
C LEU A 21 -13.14 3.01 5.14
N ALA A 22 -13.08 4.20 4.52
CA ALA A 22 -13.54 5.43 5.16
C ALA A 22 -15.06 5.43 5.42
N ARG A 23 -15.87 4.84 4.51
CA ARG A 23 -17.31 4.65 4.73
C ARG A 23 -17.58 3.60 5.80
N PHE A 24 -16.83 2.49 5.79
CA PHE A 24 -16.95 1.43 6.79
C PHE A 24 -16.62 1.95 8.20
N ARG A 25 -15.49 2.66 8.35
CA ARG A 25 -15.07 3.29 9.60
C ARG A 25 -16.10 4.25 10.18
N ARG A 26 -16.81 5.01 9.34
CA ARG A 26 -17.88 5.92 9.79
C ARG A 26 -19.10 5.18 10.33
N ARG A 27 -19.35 3.96 9.87
CA ARG A 27 -20.51 3.15 10.26
C ARG A 27 -20.24 2.28 11.48
N VAL A 28 -19.03 1.70 11.55
CA VAL A 28 -18.69 0.67 12.56
C VAL A 28 -17.80 1.23 13.67
N GLY A 29 -17.17 2.38 13.47
CA GLY A 29 -16.26 3.00 14.44
C GLY A 29 -14.81 3.03 13.96
N LYS A 30 -13.99 3.84 14.64
CA LYS A 30 -12.60 4.12 14.24
C LYS A 30 -11.71 2.87 14.31
N GLU A 31 -11.89 2.04 15.34
CA GLU A 31 -11.05 0.87 15.61
C GLU A 31 -11.22 -0.25 14.58
N ALA A 32 -12.36 -0.31 13.89
CA ALA A 32 -12.65 -1.34 12.88
C ALA A 32 -11.68 -1.33 11.68
N CYS A 33 -10.91 -0.24 11.50
CA CYS A 33 -9.93 -0.07 10.42
C CYS A 33 -8.50 0.20 10.96
N SER A 34 -8.18 -0.14 12.21
CA SER A 34 -6.86 0.10 12.80
C SER A 34 -5.71 -0.60 12.03
N PHE A 35 -6.03 -1.70 11.34
CA PHE A 35 -5.11 -2.42 10.44
C PHE A 35 -4.71 -1.62 9.18
N TYR A 36 -5.47 -0.59 8.80
CA TYR A 36 -5.22 0.18 7.58
C TYR A 36 -4.46 1.47 7.91
N PRO A 37 -3.21 1.63 7.43
CA PRO A 37 -2.42 2.81 7.75
C PRO A 37 -3.09 4.11 7.33
N LYS A 38 -2.82 5.20 8.05
CA LYS A 38 -3.33 6.54 7.75
C LYS A 38 -3.09 6.88 6.27
N THR A 39 -4.16 7.19 5.55
CA THR A 39 -4.14 7.33 4.09
C THR A 39 -4.96 8.54 3.66
N PHE A 40 -4.49 9.21 2.61
CA PHE A 40 -5.13 10.36 1.98
C PHE A 40 -5.19 10.18 0.46
N LEU A 41 -6.26 10.69 -0.14
CA LEU A 41 -6.53 10.72 -1.57
C LEU A 41 -6.17 12.09 -2.13
N LEU A 42 -5.17 12.10 -3.01
CA LEU A 42 -4.75 13.30 -3.71
C LEU A 42 -5.51 13.45 -5.03
N PRO A 43 -5.80 14.68 -5.47
CA PRO A 43 -5.40 15.96 -4.85
C PRO A 43 -6.31 16.43 -3.69
N SER A 44 -7.52 15.88 -3.55
CA SER A 44 -8.57 16.38 -2.65
C SER A 44 -8.17 16.51 -1.18
N GLU A 45 -7.30 15.63 -0.68
CA GLU A 45 -6.90 15.59 0.73
C GLU A 45 -5.45 16.04 0.94
N TYR A 46 -4.88 16.80 -0.01
CA TYR A 46 -3.47 17.22 0.04
C TYR A 46 -3.13 18.04 1.29
N GLU A 47 -3.93 19.05 1.65
CA GLU A 47 -3.64 19.88 2.82
C GLU A 47 -3.78 19.08 4.13
N GLY A 48 -4.72 18.13 4.19
CA GLY A 48 -4.84 17.19 5.30
C GLY A 48 -3.62 16.28 5.45
N TRP A 49 -3.11 15.77 4.32
CA TRP A 49 -1.85 15.02 4.31
C TRP A 49 -0.66 15.89 4.73
N LYS A 50 -0.53 17.11 4.21
CA LYS A 50 0.55 18.05 4.52
C LYS A 50 0.59 18.39 6.01
N LYS A 51 -0.57 18.61 6.64
CA LYS A 51 -0.69 18.79 8.10
C LYS A 51 -0.17 17.56 8.84
N ALA A 52 -0.67 16.36 8.49
CA ALA A 52 -0.24 15.10 9.10
C ALA A 52 1.26 14.81 8.89
N TYR A 53 1.83 15.22 7.75
CA TYR A 53 3.26 15.11 7.48
C TYR A 53 4.08 16.01 8.41
N LYS A 54 3.63 17.24 8.68
CA LYS A 54 4.33 18.18 9.56
C LYS A 54 4.28 17.77 11.04
N GLU A 55 3.15 17.20 11.47
CA GLU A 55 2.94 16.72 12.85
C GLU A 55 3.68 15.40 13.12
N GLY A 56 3.80 14.54 12.10
CA GLY A 56 4.36 13.21 12.23
C GLY A 56 5.87 13.15 12.07
N LYS A 57 6.47 12.10 12.64
CA LYS A 57 7.82 11.66 12.29
C LYS A 57 7.69 10.36 11.51
N GLY A 58 7.97 10.38 10.21
CA GLY A 58 7.93 9.17 9.41
C GLY A 58 7.89 9.39 7.90
N ALA A 59 8.24 8.35 7.17
CA ALA A 59 8.08 8.33 5.72
C ALA A 59 6.62 8.05 5.33
N TRP A 60 6.28 8.45 4.12
CA TRP A 60 5.03 8.15 3.46
C TRP A 60 5.32 7.33 2.20
N ILE A 61 4.29 6.72 1.63
CA ILE A 61 4.38 6.00 0.36
C ILE A 61 3.29 6.52 -0.57
N TRP A 62 3.72 7.04 -1.72
CA TRP A 62 2.83 7.47 -2.79
C TRP A 62 2.61 6.32 -3.77
N LYS A 63 1.35 6.10 -4.15
CA LYS A 63 0.92 5.04 -5.04
C LYS A 63 -0.04 5.63 -6.10
N PRO A 64 0.17 5.37 -7.40
CA PRO A 64 -0.82 5.75 -8.41
C PRO A 64 -2.14 4.99 -8.20
N SER A 65 -3.28 5.65 -8.43
CA SER A 65 -4.62 5.12 -8.16
C SER A 65 -4.94 3.84 -8.95
N ALA A 66 -4.61 3.82 -10.25
CA ALA A 66 -4.96 2.75 -11.18
C ALA A 66 -3.74 1.98 -11.75
N SER A 67 -2.58 2.05 -11.08
CA SER A 67 -1.39 1.32 -11.52
C SER A 67 -1.19 0.00 -10.75
N ALA A 68 -0.54 -0.96 -11.42
CA ALA A 68 -0.23 -2.30 -10.93
C ALA A 68 1.29 -2.58 -11.00
N ARG A 69 1.71 -3.74 -10.47
CA ARG A 69 3.10 -4.25 -10.54
C ARG A 69 4.17 -3.35 -9.89
N GLY A 70 3.77 -2.51 -8.94
CA GLY A 70 4.69 -1.60 -8.25
C GLY A 70 5.11 -0.37 -9.06
N LEU A 71 4.57 -0.18 -10.27
CA LEU A 71 4.93 0.93 -11.13
C LEU A 71 4.50 2.27 -10.53
N GLY A 72 5.44 3.22 -10.55
CA GLY A 72 5.22 4.57 -10.02
C GLY A 72 5.16 4.67 -8.50
N ILE A 73 5.27 3.58 -7.73
CA ILE A 73 5.29 3.67 -6.27
C ILE A 73 6.56 4.37 -5.82
N LYS A 74 6.43 5.36 -4.93
CA LYS A 74 7.54 6.14 -4.41
C LYS A 74 7.47 6.21 -2.90
N LEU A 75 8.59 5.96 -2.25
CA LEU A 75 8.76 6.37 -0.86
C LEU A 75 8.91 7.90 -0.84
N VAL A 76 8.17 8.54 0.06
CA VAL A 76 8.08 9.98 0.22
C VAL A 76 8.63 10.34 1.59
N THR A 77 9.80 10.98 1.60
CA THR A 77 10.46 11.45 2.82
C THR A 77 10.48 12.98 2.91
N ARG A 78 10.04 13.67 1.86
CA ARG A 78 9.98 15.13 1.78
C ARG A 78 8.72 15.58 1.05
N LEU A 79 8.23 16.78 1.39
CA LEU A 79 6.99 17.34 0.81
C LEU A 79 7.10 17.62 -0.69
N ASP A 80 8.25 18.11 -1.16
CA ASP A 80 8.54 18.47 -2.56
C ASP A 80 8.42 17.27 -3.53
N GLN A 81 8.46 16.03 -3.01
CA GLN A 81 8.35 14.82 -3.83
C GLN A 81 6.92 14.52 -4.30
N VAL A 82 5.92 15.23 -3.77
CA VAL A 82 4.50 14.99 -4.04
C VAL A 82 3.90 16.22 -4.70
N SER A 83 3.42 16.06 -5.92
CA SER A 83 2.69 17.12 -6.62
C SER A 83 1.30 17.31 -6.01
N LYS A 84 0.90 18.58 -5.85
CA LYS A 84 -0.43 19.00 -5.38
C LYS A 84 -1.56 18.58 -6.32
N SER A 85 -1.30 18.50 -7.63
CA SER A 85 -2.32 18.25 -8.65
C SER A 85 -2.40 16.78 -9.06
N LYS A 86 -1.37 15.98 -8.74
CA LYS A 86 -1.28 14.61 -9.24
C LYS A 86 -2.21 13.66 -8.47
N PRO A 87 -3.16 12.99 -9.14
CA PRO A 87 -4.04 12.04 -8.48
C PRO A 87 -3.27 10.81 -7.99
N GLY A 88 -3.58 10.35 -6.79
CA GLY A 88 -2.92 9.20 -6.19
C GLY A 88 -3.34 8.96 -4.76
N VAL A 89 -2.80 7.89 -4.19
CA VAL A 89 -2.98 7.54 -2.78
C VAL A 89 -1.66 7.78 -2.07
N ILE A 90 -1.68 8.59 -1.03
CA ILE A 90 -0.54 8.76 -0.13
C ILE A 90 -0.87 8.14 1.23
N GLN A 91 -0.01 7.26 1.69
CA GLN A 91 -0.25 6.43 2.87
C GLN A 91 0.95 6.46 3.80
N ALA A 92 0.73 6.45 5.11
CA ALA A 92 1.79 6.35 6.10
C ALA A 92 2.60 5.07 5.85
N TYR A 93 3.92 5.20 5.78
CA TYR A 93 4.80 4.06 5.55
C TYR A 93 5.07 3.32 6.86
N ILE A 94 4.93 2.00 6.84
CA ILE A 94 5.30 1.15 7.98
C ILE A 94 6.83 1.05 8.01
N SER A 95 7.45 1.86 8.87
CA SER A 95 8.90 2.03 8.98
C SER A 95 9.57 0.97 9.87
N SER A 96 8.80 0.25 10.68
CA SER A 96 9.25 -0.87 11.52
C SER A 96 8.50 -2.15 11.14
N PRO A 97 8.70 -2.69 9.92
CA PRO A 97 8.09 -3.96 9.53
C PRO A 97 8.74 -5.13 10.28
N LEU A 98 8.01 -6.23 10.45
CA LEU A 98 8.60 -7.50 10.81
C LEU A 98 9.56 -7.95 9.71
N LEU A 99 10.73 -8.49 10.11
CA LEU A 99 11.78 -8.93 9.21
C LEU A 99 12.03 -10.42 9.36
N VAL A 100 12.22 -11.12 8.24
CA VAL A 100 12.69 -12.51 8.23
C VAL A 100 14.16 -12.48 7.83
N ARG A 101 15.06 -12.85 8.74
CA ARG A 101 16.53 -12.84 8.51
C ARG A 101 17.05 -11.47 8.03
N GLY A 102 16.41 -10.39 8.48
CA GLY A 102 16.74 -9.02 8.09
C GLY A 102 16.09 -8.52 6.79
N PHE A 103 15.27 -9.34 6.12
CA PHE A 103 14.56 -8.95 4.90
C PHE A 103 13.11 -8.58 5.20
N LYS A 104 12.63 -7.51 4.55
CA LYS A 104 11.22 -7.13 4.62
C LYS A 104 10.42 -8.13 3.78
N PHE A 105 9.20 -8.45 4.20
CA PHE A 105 8.31 -9.27 3.40
C PHE A 105 6.89 -8.74 3.38
N ASP A 106 6.09 -9.28 2.47
CA ASP A 106 4.64 -9.24 2.54
C ASP A 106 4.06 -10.63 2.30
N ILE A 107 2.81 -10.82 2.72
CA ILE A 107 2.07 -12.07 2.54
C ILE A 107 0.98 -11.83 1.48
N ARG A 108 0.93 -12.71 0.49
CA ARG A 108 -0.19 -12.83 -0.44
C ARG A 108 -1.11 -13.96 0.02
N LEU A 109 -2.32 -13.58 0.38
CA LEU A 109 -3.42 -14.50 0.63
C LEU A 109 -4.33 -14.57 -0.60
N TYR A 110 -4.90 -15.75 -0.86
CA TYR A 110 -5.85 -15.97 -1.94
C TYR A 110 -7.25 -16.19 -1.35
N VAL A 111 -8.20 -15.35 -1.74
CA VAL A 111 -9.59 -15.43 -1.28
C VAL A 111 -10.49 -15.53 -2.50
N VAL A 112 -11.42 -16.49 -2.49
CA VAL A 112 -12.46 -16.63 -3.51
C VAL A 112 -13.82 -16.26 -2.91
N ALA A 113 -14.51 -15.33 -3.56
CA ALA A 113 -15.92 -15.07 -3.29
C ALA A 113 -16.75 -15.93 -4.25
N THR A 114 -17.65 -16.76 -3.72
CA THR A 114 -18.56 -17.55 -4.57
C THR A 114 -19.98 -17.01 -4.56
N SER A 115 -20.34 -16.20 -3.56
CA SER A 115 -21.62 -15.50 -3.48
C SER A 115 -21.50 -14.21 -2.66
N PHE A 116 -22.33 -13.21 -2.97
CA PHE A 116 -22.50 -11.98 -2.19
C PHE A 116 -23.86 -11.88 -1.52
N ASN A 117 -24.80 -12.77 -1.88
CA ASN A 117 -26.13 -12.86 -1.27
C ASN A 117 -26.60 -14.33 -1.24
N PRO A 118 -26.36 -15.08 -0.15
CA PRO A 118 -25.60 -14.68 1.05
C PRO A 118 -24.09 -14.55 0.75
N LEU A 119 -23.36 -13.77 1.54
CA LEU A 119 -21.91 -13.62 1.39
C LEU A 119 -21.20 -14.94 1.71
N LYS A 120 -20.47 -15.51 0.73
CA LYS A 120 -19.65 -16.72 0.88
C LYS A 120 -18.24 -16.43 0.39
N LEU A 121 -17.28 -16.42 1.32
CA LEU A 121 -15.86 -16.19 1.09
C LEU A 121 -15.06 -17.40 1.58
N TYR A 122 -14.07 -17.84 0.80
CA TYR A 122 -13.17 -18.93 1.16
C TYR A 122 -11.73 -18.43 1.07
N LEU A 123 -10.96 -18.61 2.14
CA LEU A 123 -9.52 -18.37 2.17
C LEU A 123 -8.83 -19.67 1.75
N PHE A 124 -7.89 -19.59 0.82
CA PHE A 124 -7.05 -20.73 0.46
C PHE A 124 -5.98 -20.93 1.53
N ASP A 125 -5.75 -22.17 1.94
CA ASP A 125 -4.84 -22.51 3.05
C ASP A 125 -3.39 -22.10 2.78
N ASN A 126 -2.98 -22.13 1.51
CA ASN A 126 -1.65 -21.73 1.10
C ASN A 126 -1.61 -20.26 0.64
N GLY A 127 -0.57 -19.55 1.07
CA GLY A 127 -0.24 -18.20 0.62
C GLY A 127 1.17 -18.12 0.04
N LEU A 128 1.57 -16.93 -0.41
CA LEU A 128 2.94 -16.66 -0.82
C LEU A 128 3.57 -15.61 0.09
N VAL A 129 4.75 -15.90 0.63
CA VAL A 129 5.60 -14.89 1.27
C VAL A 129 6.54 -14.31 0.23
N ARG A 130 6.52 -12.98 0.08
CA ARG A 130 7.35 -12.25 -0.88
C ARG A 130 8.39 -11.42 -0.14
N LEU A 131 9.64 -11.87 -0.21
CA LEU A 131 10.77 -11.23 0.45
C LEU A 131 11.36 -10.11 -0.42
N SER A 132 11.88 -9.07 0.23
CA SER A 132 12.71 -8.06 -0.43
C SER A 132 14.05 -8.67 -0.84
N THR A 133 14.65 -8.15 -1.90
CA THR A 133 15.96 -8.65 -2.40
C THR A 133 17.15 -8.13 -1.59
N ARG A 134 16.93 -7.12 -0.75
CA ARG A 134 17.96 -6.52 0.10
C ARG A 134 17.49 -6.49 1.54
N LYS A 135 18.45 -6.56 2.47
CA LYS A 135 18.20 -6.37 3.90
C LYS A 135 17.55 -5.00 4.12
N TYR A 136 16.54 -4.97 4.98
CA TYR A 136 15.79 -3.78 5.28
C TYR A 136 16.66 -2.80 6.07
N GLN A 137 16.69 -1.55 5.62
CA GLN A 137 17.23 -0.44 6.39
C GLN A 137 16.12 0.58 6.55
N LYS A 138 16.07 1.24 7.72
CA LYS A 138 15.07 2.29 7.95
C LYS A 138 15.29 3.42 6.95
N ALA A 139 14.19 3.91 6.39
CA ALA A 139 14.23 5.08 5.52
C ALA A 139 14.69 6.30 6.32
N GLN A 140 15.92 6.74 6.10
CA GLN A 140 16.43 7.99 6.65
C GLN A 140 15.94 9.16 5.81
N LYS A 141 15.75 10.33 6.44
CA LYS A 141 15.68 11.60 5.71
C LYS A 141 16.95 11.66 4.85
N HIS A 142 16.82 11.76 3.52
CA HIS A 142 17.91 11.79 2.52
C HIS A 142 18.40 10.45 1.91
N SER A 143 17.71 9.32 2.11
CA SER A 143 18.11 8.07 1.42
C SER A 143 18.01 8.19 -0.11
N SER A 144 19.09 7.83 -0.82
CA SER A 144 19.21 7.89 -2.28
C SER A 144 18.21 6.98 -3.02
N GLN A 145 17.89 7.29 -4.28
CA GLN A 145 16.93 6.54 -5.12
C GLN A 145 17.25 5.04 -5.28
N ARG A 146 18.49 4.60 -5.00
CA ARG A 146 18.91 3.19 -4.97
C ARG A 146 18.21 2.35 -3.90
N SER A 147 17.59 2.98 -2.89
CA SER A 147 16.87 2.32 -1.79
C SER A 147 15.47 1.78 -2.17
N ARG A 148 14.94 2.02 -3.38
CA ARG A 148 13.57 1.60 -3.74
C ARG A 148 13.32 0.09 -3.57
N TYR A 149 14.32 -0.74 -3.86
CA TYR A 149 14.19 -2.20 -3.90
C TYR A 149 14.13 -2.88 -2.53
N MET A 150 14.63 -2.23 -1.46
CA MET A 150 14.49 -2.78 -0.10
C MET A 150 13.13 -2.48 0.54
N HIS A 151 12.41 -1.47 0.02
CA HIS A 151 11.14 -1.03 0.58
C HIS A 151 9.91 -1.62 -0.14
N LEU A 152 10.11 -2.15 -1.36
CA LEU A 152 9.09 -2.73 -2.24
C LEU A 152 9.40 -4.21 -2.50
N THR A 153 8.41 -5.08 -2.29
CA THR A 153 8.46 -6.56 -2.35
C THR A 153 7.77 -7.12 -3.60
N ASN A 154 7.77 -6.36 -4.70
CA ASN A 154 7.10 -6.76 -5.94
C ASN A 154 8.09 -7.39 -6.92
N TYR A 155 7.77 -8.60 -7.40
CA TYR A 155 8.50 -9.39 -8.39
C TYR A 155 9.07 -8.63 -9.60
N ARG A 156 8.36 -7.62 -10.14
CA ARG A 156 8.87 -6.83 -11.28
C ARG A 156 10.01 -5.87 -10.89
N CYS A 157 9.98 -5.34 -9.66
CA CYS A 157 11.11 -4.60 -9.10
C CYS A 157 12.30 -5.52 -8.84
N GLU A 158 12.05 -6.81 -8.62
CA GLU A 158 13.07 -7.83 -8.35
C GLU A 158 13.78 -8.26 -9.64
N ARG A 159 13.06 -8.47 -10.75
CA ARG A 159 13.64 -8.91 -12.03
C ARG A 159 14.49 -7.85 -12.75
N LEU A 160 14.30 -6.57 -12.46
CA LEU A 160 15.12 -5.49 -13.04
C LEU A 160 16.47 -5.29 -12.33
N ASN A 161 16.78 -6.11 -11.32
CA ASN A 161 18.10 -6.17 -10.71
C ASN A 161 18.77 -7.51 -11.06
N PRO A 162 19.92 -7.50 -11.75
CA PRO A 162 20.84 -8.63 -11.69
C PRO A 162 21.19 -8.87 -10.21
N LYS A 163 21.28 -10.14 -9.80
CA LYS A 163 21.91 -10.47 -8.51
C LYS A 163 23.35 -9.92 -8.53
N PRO A 164 23.89 -9.45 -7.39
CA PRO A 164 25.31 -9.13 -7.31
C PRO A 164 26.17 -10.34 -7.70
#